data_AF-A0A9P7J163-F1
#
_entry.id   AF-A0A9P7J163-F1
#
_cell.length_a   1.000
_cell.length_b   1.000
_cell.length_c   1.000
_cell.angle_alpha   90.00
_cell.angle_beta   90.00
_cell.angle_gamma   90.00
#
_symmetry.space_group_name_H-M   'P 1'
#
loop_
_entity.id
_entity.type
_entity.pdbx_description
1 polymer ?
#
loop_
_entity_poly.entity_id
_entity_poly.type
_entity_poly.pdbx_seq_one_letter_code
_entity_poly.pdbx_strand_id
1 'polypeptide(L)'
;MPGSMAFSLFFSFFLGVIGVGAETHTIRFINQCGYGTPCLVANGRNVSTGQDYVVDSMFSGIAYLQTGQCDTNGEGCTLLEMNLVNPTCAGCGSSVDISLIDPHRFNVEASFAYYNGCDGFGADCNSPNCAVAFYAPEDWYAQRQCETNDVDLLIAFCANASELVSGASVPSSAPSSSTVLSTYLPQTTATSTGAALSSPATSQKDLPTSIKVISTPTSTDSSDPSSTPKKCRRKSSSAATVAKREPTGLVSRIHRQRRSF
;
A
#
# COMPACT_ATOMS: atom_id res chain seq x y z
N MET A 1 61.96 -48.00 -31.43
CA MET A 1 60.94 -47.31 -32.24
C MET A 1 59.77 -46.98 -31.31
N PRO A 2 59.34 -45.71 -31.19
CA PRO A 2 58.13 -45.36 -30.45
C PRO A 2 56.88 -45.69 -31.29
N GLY A 3 55.77 -46.09 -30.64
CA GLY A 3 54.53 -46.43 -31.34
C GLY A 3 53.28 -46.07 -30.53
N SER A 4 52.41 -45.26 -31.14
CA SER A 4 51.00 -45.00 -30.82
C SER A 4 50.56 -44.95 -29.34
N MET A 5 50.43 -43.73 -28.80
CA MET A 5 49.47 -43.48 -27.72
C MET A 5 48.05 -43.40 -28.30
N ALA A 6 47.10 -44.15 -27.74
CA ALA A 6 45.69 -44.11 -28.14
C ALA A 6 44.92 -43.07 -27.31
N PHE A 7 44.44 -42.00 -27.96
CA PHE A 7 43.59 -40.98 -27.32
C PHE A 7 42.12 -41.40 -27.33
N SER A 8 41.63 -41.96 -26.23
CA SER A 8 40.19 -42.26 -26.06
C SER A 8 39.42 -41.02 -25.63
N LEU A 9 38.77 -40.35 -26.58
CA LEU A 9 37.88 -39.23 -26.32
C LEU A 9 36.53 -39.71 -25.77
N PHE A 10 36.41 -39.78 -24.44
CA PHE A 10 35.12 -39.94 -23.77
C PHE A 10 34.30 -38.66 -23.84
N PHE A 11 33.35 -38.60 -24.78
CA PHE A 11 32.48 -37.44 -24.98
C PHE A 11 31.30 -37.47 -24.00
N SER A 12 31.54 -37.07 -22.74
CA SER A 12 30.53 -37.03 -21.68
C SER A 12 29.44 -35.99 -21.96
N PHE A 13 28.36 -36.42 -22.62
CA PHE A 13 27.22 -35.59 -22.97
C PHE A 13 26.35 -35.30 -21.73
N PHE A 14 26.72 -34.27 -20.96
CA PHE A 14 25.90 -33.77 -19.86
C PHE A 14 24.62 -33.13 -20.42
N LEU A 15 23.48 -33.81 -20.26
CA LEU A 15 22.17 -33.16 -20.41
C LEU A 15 21.96 -32.22 -19.22
N GLY A 16 22.29 -30.94 -19.42
CA GLY A 16 21.93 -29.89 -18.47
C GLY A 16 20.41 -29.76 -18.40
N VAL A 17 19.83 -30.08 -17.24
CA VAL A 17 18.42 -29.79 -16.96
C VAL A 17 18.29 -28.27 -16.85
N ILE A 18 17.74 -27.63 -17.88
CA ILE A 18 17.37 -26.22 -17.82
C ILE A 18 16.17 -26.12 -16.89
N GLY A 19 16.44 -25.83 -15.62
CA GLY A 19 15.41 -25.49 -14.66
C GLY A 19 14.72 -24.20 -15.10
N VAL A 20 13.45 -24.28 -15.48
CA VAL A 20 12.60 -23.09 -15.56
C VAL A 20 12.39 -22.63 -14.13
N GLY A 21 12.99 -21.50 -13.77
CA GLY A 21 12.65 -20.82 -12.53
C GLY A 21 11.18 -20.42 -12.60
N ALA A 22 10.36 -20.95 -11.70
CA ALA A 22 9.02 -20.44 -11.49
C ALA A 22 9.14 -19.10 -10.76
N GLU A 23 8.54 -18.07 -11.36
CA GLU A 23 8.37 -16.75 -10.75
C GLU A 23 7.68 -16.90 -9.40
N THR A 24 8.23 -16.32 -8.33
CA THR A 24 7.65 -16.44 -6.99
C THR A 24 7.76 -15.14 -6.20
N HIS A 25 6.67 -14.74 -5.55
CA HIS A 25 6.61 -13.56 -4.70
C HIS A 25 5.90 -13.84 -3.36
N THR A 26 6.44 -13.31 -2.26
CA THR A 26 5.87 -13.39 -0.91
C THR A 26 5.47 -12.00 -0.40
N ILE A 27 4.17 -11.76 -0.24
CA ILE A 27 3.65 -10.54 0.38
C ILE A 27 3.46 -10.77 1.87
N ARG A 28 4.28 -10.10 2.70
CA ARG A 28 4.25 -10.17 4.17
C ARG A 28 3.64 -8.91 4.77
N PHE A 29 2.96 -9.07 5.91
CA PHE A 29 2.33 -7.97 6.64
C PHE A 29 2.90 -7.81 8.05
N ILE A 30 3.22 -6.57 8.42
CA ILE A 30 3.47 -6.15 9.81
C ILE A 30 2.44 -5.08 10.18
N ASN A 31 1.80 -5.21 11.34
CA ASN A 31 0.83 -4.24 11.85
C ASN A 31 1.24 -3.82 13.26
N GLN A 32 1.97 -2.71 13.38
CA GLN A 32 2.38 -2.15 14.68
C GLN A 32 1.34 -1.18 15.25
N CYS A 33 0.27 -0.85 14.51
CA CYS A 33 -0.82 -0.01 15.01
C CYS A 33 -1.52 -0.60 16.25
N GLY A 34 -1.47 -1.92 16.44
CA GLY A 34 -2.17 -2.63 17.53
C GLY A 34 -3.69 -2.78 17.34
N TYR A 35 -4.23 -2.29 16.22
CA TYR A 35 -5.64 -2.39 15.84
C TYR A 35 -5.82 -2.62 14.34
N GLY A 36 -7.07 -2.79 13.89
CA GLY A 36 -7.42 -3.01 12.49
C GLY A 36 -7.10 -4.43 11.99
N THR A 37 -7.16 -4.64 10.68
CA THR A 37 -6.77 -5.90 10.03
C THR A 37 -6.19 -5.59 8.66
N PRO A 38 -4.96 -6.03 8.33
CA PRO A 38 -4.43 -5.90 6.98
C PRO A 38 -5.31 -6.67 6.00
N CYS A 39 -5.70 -6.06 4.88
CA CYS A 39 -6.40 -6.72 3.78
C CYS A 39 -5.49 -6.72 2.55
N LEU A 40 -5.29 -7.89 1.93
CA LEU A 40 -4.72 -8.01 0.58
C LEU A 40 -5.85 -8.41 -0.38
N VAL A 41 -6.09 -7.61 -1.40
CA VAL A 41 -7.16 -7.81 -2.38
C VAL A 41 -6.59 -8.01 -3.76
N ALA A 42 -6.97 -9.12 -4.41
CA ALA A 42 -6.69 -9.40 -5.82
C ALA A 42 -7.98 -9.86 -6.50
N ASN A 43 -8.18 -9.50 -7.77
CA ASN A 43 -9.38 -9.84 -8.54
C ASN A 43 -10.71 -9.51 -7.81
N GLY A 44 -10.75 -8.40 -7.07
CA GLY A 44 -11.91 -7.96 -6.28
C GLY A 44 -12.27 -8.88 -5.10
N ARG A 45 -11.30 -9.65 -4.57
CA ARG A 45 -11.48 -10.57 -3.44
C ARG A 45 -10.33 -10.43 -2.43
N ASN A 46 -10.67 -10.44 -1.14
CA ASN A 46 -9.69 -10.58 -0.05
C ASN A 46 -9.00 -11.96 -0.13
N VAL A 47 -7.71 -11.98 -0.50
CA VAL A 47 -6.87 -13.18 -0.63
C VAL A 47 -6.06 -13.47 0.64
N SER A 48 -5.55 -12.44 1.31
CA SER A 48 -4.97 -12.53 2.67
C SER A 48 -5.58 -11.51 3.61
N THR A 49 -5.49 -11.79 4.91
CA THR A 49 -5.94 -10.90 6.00
C THR A 49 -4.83 -10.69 7.04
N GLY A 50 -3.60 -10.41 6.59
CA GLY A 50 -2.42 -10.26 7.47
C GLY A 50 -1.68 -11.56 7.77
N GLN A 51 -1.72 -12.54 6.86
CA GLN A 51 -0.78 -13.67 6.81
C GLN A 51 0.09 -13.54 5.56
N ASP A 52 1.27 -14.15 5.56
CA ASP A 52 2.11 -14.21 4.37
C ASP A 52 1.33 -14.83 3.20
N TYR A 53 1.41 -14.18 2.03
CA TYR A 53 0.75 -14.62 0.80
C TYR A 53 1.80 -14.88 -0.26
N VAL A 54 2.03 -16.16 -0.56
CA VAL A 54 2.94 -16.63 -1.61
C VAL A 54 2.16 -16.83 -2.91
N VAL A 55 2.77 -16.47 -4.03
CA VAL A 55 2.19 -16.63 -5.38
C VAL A 55 3.27 -17.02 -6.40
N ASP A 56 3.09 -18.18 -7.03
CA ASP A 56 4.01 -18.76 -8.02
C ASP A 56 3.83 -18.17 -9.44
N SER A 57 3.57 -16.87 -9.52
CA SER A 57 3.41 -16.08 -10.76
C SER A 57 3.32 -14.58 -10.49
N MET A 58 3.39 -13.78 -11.55
CA MET A 58 2.99 -12.37 -11.58
C MET A 58 1.71 -12.13 -10.77
N PHE A 59 1.72 -11.09 -9.95
CA PHE A 59 0.62 -10.72 -9.06
C PHE A 59 0.31 -9.24 -9.17
N SER A 60 -0.96 -8.91 -9.42
CA SER A 60 -1.46 -7.54 -9.27
C SER A 60 -2.62 -7.49 -8.28
N GLY A 61 -2.60 -6.47 -7.42
CA GLY A 61 -3.56 -6.30 -6.35
C GLY A 61 -3.37 -4.99 -5.60
N ILE A 62 -4.06 -4.89 -4.47
CA ILE A 62 -4.04 -3.72 -3.58
C ILE A 62 -4.01 -4.17 -2.11
N ALA A 63 -3.47 -3.35 -1.23
CA ALA A 63 -3.51 -3.57 0.21
C ALA A 63 -3.89 -2.32 1.00
N TYR A 64 -4.51 -2.52 2.17
CA TYR A 64 -4.89 -1.45 3.09
C TYR A 64 -5.12 -2.01 4.51
N LEU A 65 -5.02 -1.17 5.54
CA LEU A 65 -5.42 -1.55 6.90
C LEU A 65 -6.90 -1.22 7.11
N GLN A 66 -7.73 -2.25 7.23
CA GLN A 66 -9.14 -2.09 7.52
C GLN A 66 -9.34 -1.76 9.01
N THR A 67 -9.74 -0.51 9.28
CA THR A 67 -10.00 0.03 10.63
C THR A 67 -11.50 0.10 10.98
N GLY A 68 -12.38 -0.35 10.08
CA GLY A 68 -13.84 -0.25 10.19
C GLY A 68 -14.46 0.73 9.20
N GLN A 69 -13.67 1.69 8.69
CA GLN A 69 -14.15 2.76 7.79
C GLN A 69 -13.88 2.48 6.31
N CYS A 70 -12.87 1.68 5.97
CA CYS A 70 -12.54 1.39 4.56
C CYS A 70 -13.66 0.56 3.91
N ASP A 71 -13.87 0.74 2.61
CA ASP A 71 -14.68 -0.18 1.82
C ASP A 71 -13.80 -1.27 1.16
N THR A 72 -14.29 -1.95 0.12
CA THR A 72 -13.75 -3.25 -0.30
C THR A 72 -12.51 -3.14 -1.19
N ASN A 73 -12.31 -2.00 -1.84
CA ASN A 73 -11.13 -1.68 -2.64
C ASN A 73 -10.23 -0.66 -1.90
N GLY A 74 -10.36 -0.56 -0.57
CA GLY A 74 -9.61 0.38 0.26
C GLY A 74 -10.12 1.82 0.22
N GLU A 75 -11.28 2.08 -0.41
CA GLU A 75 -11.84 3.43 -0.50
C GLU A 75 -11.99 4.05 0.89
N GLY A 76 -11.53 5.30 1.03
CA GLY A 76 -11.54 6.02 2.29
C GLY A 76 -10.40 5.70 3.26
N CYS A 77 -9.36 4.98 2.81
CA CYS A 77 -8.17 4.61 3.58
C CYS A 77 -6.88 4.76 2.75
N THR A 78 -5.72 4.65 3.41
CA THR A 78 -4.40 4.64 2.79
C THR A 78 -4.28 3.36 1.95
N LEU A 79 -4.18 3.51 0.63
CA LEU A 79 -4.09 2.39 -0.31
C LEU A 79 -2.62 2.14 -0.69
N LEU A 80 -2.23 0.87 -0.80
CA LEU A 80 -1.05 0.45 -1.55
C LEU A 80 -1.51 -0.25 -2.82
N GLU A 81 -0.99 0.16 -3.97
CA GLU A 81 -1.23 -0.50 -5.26
C GLU A 81 0.06 -1.24 -5.68
N MET A 82 -0.07 -2.46 -6.22
CA MET A 82 1.10 -3.31 -6.52
C MET A 82 0.94 -4.18 -7.75
N ASN A 83 2.04 -4.34 -8.47
CA ASN A 83 2.25 -5.32 -9.53
C ASN A 83 3.63 -5.97 -9.33
N LEU A 84 3.66 -7.19 -8.79
CA LEU A 84 4.88 -7.98 -8.64
C LEU A 84 5.04 -8.86 -9.88
N VAL A 85 6.20 -8.76 -10.53
CA VAL A 85 6.55 -9.44 -11.77
C VAL A 85 8.08 -9.50 -11.95
N ASN A 86 8.56 -10.58 -12.57
CA ASN A 86 9.95 -10.71 -12.97
C ASN A 86 10.24 -9.91 -14.27
N PRO A 87 11.25 -9.02 -14.29
CA PRO A 87 11.49 -8.08 -15.40
C PRO A 87 11.80 -8.78 -16.73
N THR A 88 10.88 -8.70 -17.69
CA THR A 88 11.09 -9.16 -19.08
C THR A 88 11.76 -8.11 -19.97
N CYS A 89 11.86 -6.87 -19.49
CA CYS A 89 12.50 -5.72 -20.14
C CYS A 89 12.90 -4.69 -19.07
N ALA A 90 13.77 -3.75 -19.42
CA ALA A 90 14.20 -2.70 -18.49
C ALA A 90 13.05 -1.69 -18.24
N GLY A 91 12.71 -1.49 -16.98
CA GLY A 91 11.53 -0.74 -16.55
C GLY A 91 10.24 -1.58 -16.59
N CYS A 92 10.36 -2.91 -16.60
CA CYS A 92 9.23 -3.85 -16.68
C CYS A 92 9.18 -4.83 -15.49
N GLY A 93 9.99 -4.62 -14.45
CA GLY A 93 9.95 -5.38 -13.21
C GLY A 93 8.85 -4.92 -12.27
N SER A 94 8.88 -5.47 -11.06
CA SER A 94 7.89 -5.23 -10.01
C SER A 94 7.75 -3.74 -9.68
N SER A 95 6.52 -3.26 -9.50
CA SER A 95 6.23 -1.89 -9.06
C SER A 95 5.20 -1.86 -7.93
N VAL A 96 5.40 -0.94 -6.98
CA VAL A 96 4.50 -0.70 -5.85
C VAL A 96 4.47 0.80 -5.58
N ASP A 97 3.32 1.30 -5.15
CA ASP A 97 3.12 2.69 -4.72
C ASP A 97 2.08 2.83 -3.61
N ILE A 98 1.98 4.04 -3.06
CA ILE A 98 0.96 4.45 -2.09
C ILE A 98 0.06 5.45 -2.78
N SER A 99 -1.26 5.25 -2.69
CA SER A 99 -2.26 6.00 -3.43
C SER A 99 -3.20 6.72 -2.47
N LEU A 100 -3.21 8.05 -2.56
CA LEU A 100 -4.08 8.99 -1.83
C LEU A 100 -4.94 9.81 -2.81
N ILE A 101 -5.11 9.32 -4.04
CA ILE A 101 -6.05 9.86 -5.03
C ILE A 101 -7.47 9.52 -4.57
N ASP A 102 -8.36 10.52 -4.49
CA ASP A 102 -9.76 10.37 -4.11
C ASP A 102 -10.44 9.22 -4.90
N PRO A 103 -11.13 8.26 -4.25
CA PRO A 103 -11.64 8.29 -2.87
C PRO A 103 -10.68 7.74 -1.80
N HIS A 104 -9.43 7.44 -2.13
CA HIS A 104 -8.42 7.01 -1.16
C HIS A 104 -7.89 8.22 -0.38
N ARG A 105 -7.58 8.03 0.90
CA ARG A 105 -7.19 9.12 1.81
C ARG A 105 -6.50 8.56 3.03
N PHE A 106 -5.56 9.31 3.59
CA PHE A 106 -4.78 8.86 4.74
C PHE A 106 -5.70 8.54 5.95
N ASN A 107 -5.67 7.29 6.42
CA ASN A 107 -6.36 6.85 7.64
C ASN A 107 -5.40 6.34 8.72
N VAL A 108 -4.31 5.69 8.29
CA VAL A 108 -3.18 5.26 9.12
C VAL A 108 -1.89 5.43 8.34
N GLU A 109 -0.78 5.47 9.08
CA GLU A 109 0.55 5.29 8.52
C GLU A 109 0.66 3.93 7.82
N ALA A 110 1.16 3.95 6.59
CA ALA A 110 1.43 2.76 5.80
C ALA A 110 2.75 2.93 5.03
N SER A 111 3.52 1.86 4.97
CA SER A 111 4.78 1.81 4.23
C SER A 111 4.96 0.45 3.58
N PHE A 112 5.87 0.38 2.61
CA PHE A 112 6.32 -0.89 2.04
C PHE A 112 7.81 -0.84 1.73
N ALA A 113 8.42 -2.02 1.66
CA ALA A 113 9.77 -2.21 1.15
C ALA A 113 9.90 -3.59 0.50
N TYR A 114 10.66 -3.67 -0.59
CA TYR A 114 11.05 -4.95 -1.16
C TYR A 114 12.05 -5.68 -0.25
N TYR A 115 12.04 -7.02 -0.30
CA TYR A 115 13.08 -7.88 0.24
C TYR A 115 13.30 -9.08 -0.69
N ASN A 116 14.38 -9.86 -0.48
CA ASN A 116 14.84 -10.88 -1.44
C ASN A 116 15.21 -10.27 -2.82
N GLY A 117 15.58 -9.00 -2.84
CA GLY A 117 15.80 -8.20 -4.04
C GLY A 117 15.37 -6.76 -3.81
N CYS A 118 16.19 -5.80 -4.25
CA CYS A 118 16.04 -4.37 -3.91
C CYS A 118 15.84 -4.08 -2.40
N ASP A 119 16.44 -4.89 -1.53
CA ASP A 119 16.19 -4.91 -0.08
C ASP A 119 16.14 -3.52 0.56
N GLY A 120 15.00 -3.20 1.20
CA GLY A 120 14.77 -1.93 1.87
C GLY A 120 14.32 -0.78 0.96
N PHE A 121 14.37 -0.93 -0.37
CA PHE A 121 13.82 0.07 -1.29
C PHE A 121 12.29 0.08 -1.24
N GLY A 122 11.68 1.26 -1.17
CA GLY A 122 10.24 1.38 -0.99
C GLY A 122 9.78 2.81 -0.69
N ALA A 123 8.64 2.94 -0.01
CA ALA A 123 8.05 4.22 0.38
C ALA A 123 7.36 4.14 1.75
N ASP A 124 7.36 5.26 2.46
CA ASP A 124 6.75 5.42 3.79
C ASP A 124 5.84 6.66 3.81
N CYS A 125 4.55 6.42 4.06
CA CYS A 125 3.55 7.47 4.22
C CYS A 125 3.03 7.47 5.66
N ASN A 126 3.64 8.30 6.50
CA ASN A 126 3.31 8.49 7.91
C ASN A 126 2.43 9.72 8.21
N SER A 127 1.99 10.44 7.17
CA SER A 127 1.14 11.63 7.30
C SER A 127 0.29 11.88 6.05
N PRO A 128 -0.83 12.62 6.14
CA PRO A 128 -1.70 12.91 4.99
C PRO A 128 -1.06 13.76 3.88
N ASN A 129 0.15 14.28 4.09
CA ASN A 129 0.90 15.10 3.13
C ASN A 129 2.27 14.46 2.81
N CYS A 130 2.38 13.13 2.90
CA CYS A 130 3.61 12.40 2.60
C CYS A 130 4.01 12.58 1.12
N ALA A 131 5.23 13.04 0.86
CA ALA A 131 5.72 13.37 -0.49
C ALA A 131 6.11 12.13 -1.35
N VAL A 132 5.59 10.95 -1.01
CA VAL A 132 5.89 9.65 -1.66
C VAL A 132 4.63 8.85 -2.00
N ALA A 133 3.45 9.49 -1.93
CA ALA A 133 2.18 8.94 -2.39
C ALA A 133 1.67 9.71 -3.61
N PHE A 134 0.86 9.06 -4.44
CA PHE A 134 0.10 9.70 -5.51
C PHE A 134 -1.06 10.52 -4.94
N TYR A 135 -1.19 11.78 -5.36
CA TYR A 135 -2.36 12.65 -5.12
C TYR A 135 -3.07 13.01 -6.42
N ALA A 136 -2.36 12.97 -7.55
CA ALA A 136 -2.88 13.01 -8.91
C ALA A 136 -2.26 11.87 -9.75
N PRO A 137 -2.92 11.40 -10.83
CA PRO A 137 -2.38 10.33 -11.71
C PRO A 137 -1.00 10.63 -12.31
N GLU A 138 -0.62 11.91 -12.37
CA GLU A 138 0.67 12.38 -12.90
C GLU A 138 1.84 12.26 -11.90
N ASP A 139 1.62 11.86 -10.65
CA ASP A 139 2.65 11.73 -9.59
C ASP A 139 3.58 10.50 -9.76
N TRP A 140 3.99 10.17 -10.98
CA TRP A 140 4.76 8.95 -11.32
C TRP A 140 6.06 8.74 -10.52
N TYR A 141 6.60 9.79 -9.90
CA TYR A 141 7.77 9.75 -9.02
C TYR A 141 7.49 9.11 -7.63
N ALA A 142 6.22 8.92 -7.26
CA ALA A 142 5.81 8.21 -6.05
C ALA A 142 6.01 6.70 -6.17
N GLN A 143 5.99 6.15 -7.40
CA GLN A 143 6.16 4.72 -7.63
C GLN A 143 7.59 4.24 -7.34
N ARG A 144 7.69 2.98 -6.89
CA ARG A 144 8.94 2.31 -6.54
C ARG A 144 9.05 1.01 -7.33
N GLN A 145 9.91 1.02 -8.34
CA GLN A 145 10.16 -0.11 -9.21
C GLN A 145 11.40 -0.92 -8.76
N CYS A 146 11.33 -2.24 -8.86
CA CYS A 146 12.44 -3.16 -8.63
C CYS A 146 12.63 -4.08 -9.84
N GLU A 147 13.82 -4.00 -10.44
CA GLU A 147 14.23 -4.77 -11.62
C GLU A 147 15.01 -6.04 -11.22
N THR A 148 14.52 -6.78 -10.22
CA THR A 148 15.10 -8.06 -9.74
C THR A 148 14.04 -9.14 -9.81
N ASN A 149 14.44 -10.38 -10.15
CA ASN A 149 13.55 -11.52 -10.13
C ASN A 149 13.19 -11.94 -8.69
N ASP A 150 12.01 -12.52 -8.52
CA ASP A 150 11.56 -13.25 -7.35
C ASP A 150 11.60 -12.40 -6.06
N VAL A 151 11.34 -11.10 -6.23
CA VAL A 151 11.28 -10.12 -5.14
C VAL A 151 10.06 -10.34 -4.27
N ASP A 152 10.26 -10.30 -2.97
CA ASP A 152 9.21 -10.31 -1.96
C ASP A 152 8.85 -8.87 -1.54
N LEU A 153 7.69 -8.69 -0.92
CA LEU A 153 7.18 -7.39 -0.50
C LEU A 153 6.79 -7.40 0.98
N LEU A 154 7.43 -6.56 1.80
CA LEU A 154 6.99 -6.27 3.15
C LEU A 154 6.08 -5.04 3.13
N ILE A 155 4.86 -5.18 3.66
CA ILE A 155 3.92 -4.07 3.91
C ILE A 155 3.81 -3.87 5.42
N ALA A 156 4.03 -2.65 5.89
CA ALA A 156 3.95 -2.30 7.30
C ALA A 156 2.91 -1.19 7.56
N PHE A 157 2.18 -1.30 8.67
CA PHE A 157 1.23 -0.29 9.14
C PHE A 157 1.63 0.21 10.53
N CYS A 158 1.65 1.54 10.69
CA CYS A 158 2.25 2.26 11.83
C CYS A 158 3.70 1.82 12.14
N ALA A 159 4.48 1.52 11.10
CA ALA A 159 5.92 1.36 11.15
C ALA A 159 6.53 1.53 9.75
N ASN A 160 7.83 1.84 9.70
CA ASN A 160 8.61 1.95 8.45
C ASN A 160 9.13 0.58 7.99
N ALA A 161 8.71 0.11 6.82
CA ALA A 161 9.09 -1.19 6.26
C ALA A 161 10.56 -1.25 5.82
N SER A 162 11.14 -0.14 5.34
CA SER A 162 12.55 -0.08 4.92
C SER A 162 13.50 -0.33 6.09
N GLU A 163 13.22 0.25 7.26
CA GLU A 163 13.97 -0.02 8.50
C GLU A 163 13.87 -1.50 8.90
N LEU A 164 12.66 -2.06 8.84
CA LEU A 164 12.37 -3.45 9.20
C LEU A 164 13.06 -4.48 8.28
N VAL A 165 13.13 -4.22 6.96
CA VAL A 165 13.90 -5.06 6.02
C VAL A 165 15.41 -4.90 6.25
N SER A 166 15.89 -3.67 6.47
CA SER A 166 17.32 -3.37 6.65
C SER A 166 17.93 -3.95 7.93
N GLY A 167 17.13 -4.58 8.79
CA GLY A 167 17.54 -5.01 10.13
C GLY A 167 17.92 -3.84 11.04
N ALA A 168 17.50 -2.62 10.70
CA ALA A 168 17.69 -1.45 11.55
C ALA A 168 16.88 -1.67 12.82
N SER A 169 17.57 -1.74 13.96
CA SER A 169 16.92 -1.97 15.25
C SER A 169 16.05 -0.75 15.58
N VAL A 170 14.73 -0.87 15.33
CA VAL A 170 13.75 0.18 15.61
C VAL A 170 14.03 0.77 16.99
N PRO A 171 14.35 2.08 17.09
CA PRO A 171 14.75 2.67 18.36
C PRO A 171 13.57 2.59 19.33
N SER A 172 13.67 1.64 20.26
CA SER A 172 12.58 1.28 21.18
C SER A 172 12.14 2.50 21.98
N SER A 173 11.07 3.13 21.51
CA SER A 173 10.50 4.35 22.07
C SER A 173 9.67 3.99 23.30
N ALA A 174 10.34 3.39 24.28
CA ALA A 174 9.81 3.14 25.59
C ALA A 174 9.31 4.49 26.17
N PRO A 175 8.06 4.57 26.67
CA PRO A 175 7.52 5.82 27.18
C PRO A 175 8.33 6.25 28.41
N SER A 176 9.14 7.30 28.24
CA SER A 176 9.93 7.93 29.30
C SER A 176 9.04 8.35 30.45
N SER A 177 8.92 7.48 31.45
CA SER A 177 8.20 7.74 32.68
C SER A 177 8.94 8.80 33.48
N SER A 178 8.58 10.06 33.23
CA SER A 178 9.09 11.23 33.92
C SER A 178 8.65 11.21 35.38
N THR A 179 9.45 10.54 36.21
CA THR A 179 9.30 10.57 37.67
C THR A 179 9.57 12.00 38.14
N VAL A 180 8.52 12.78 38.32
CA VAL A 180 8.59 14.19 38.72
C VAL A 180 9.06 14.29 40.18
N LEU A 181 10.38 14.32 40.37
CA LEU A 181 10.97 14.52 41.70
C LEU A 181 10.84 16.01 42.09
N SER A 182 9.83 16.34 42.88
CA SER A 182 9.59 17.72 43.32
C SER A 182 10.64 18.14 44.36
N THR A 183 11.59 18.98 43.95
CA THR A 183 12.59 19.60 44.84
C THR A 183 12.28 21.08 44.99
N TYR A 184 11.75 21.45 46.16
CA TYR A 184 11.24 22.79 46.47
C TYR A 184 12.33 23.62 47.17
N LEU A 185 12.92 24.62 46.50
CA LEU A 185 13.81 25.61 47.10
C LEU A 185 13.58 27.02 46.50
N PRO A 186 13.93 28.11 47.23
CA PRO A 186 13.24 29.38 47.07
C PRO A 186 13.86 30.42 46.11
N GLN A 187 12.94 31.26 45.64
CA GLN A 187 13.07 32.58 45.03
C GLN A 187 14.26 33.47 45.48
N THR A 188 14.93 34.09 44.50
CA THR A 188 15.64 35.37 44.66
C THR A 188 15.26 36.36 43.54
N THR A 189 15.04 37.62 43.90
CA THR A 189 14.56 38.69 43.00
C THR A 189 15.68 39.62 42.52
N ALA A 190 15.63 40.10 41.28
CA ALA A 190 16.49 41.17 40.76
C ALA A 190 15.76 42.06 39.73
N THR A 191 16.14 43.34 39.62
CA THR A 191 15.45 44.41 38.87
C THR A 191 16.39 45.63 38.75
N SER A 192 16.37 46.49 37.73
CA SER A 192 15.59 46.56 36.47
C SER A 192 16.50 46.23 35.26
N THR A 193 16.45 46.73 34.01
CA THR A 193 15.74 47.79 33.22
C THR A 193 15.74 47.33 31.73
N GLY A 194 15.15 47.98 30.72
CA GLY A 194 14.51 49.30 30.59
C GLY A 194 15.17 50.16 29.49
N ALA A 195 14.80 49.94 28.22
CA ALA A 195 15.18 50.74 27.05
C ALA A 195 14.08 50.64 25.96
N ALA A 196 13.98 51.61 25.05
CA ALA A 196 12.88 51.75 24.08
C ALA A 196 13.31 52.43 22.77
N LEU A 197 12.34 52.68 21.87
CA LEU A 197 12.44 53.26 20.51
C LEU A 197 13.00 52.28 19.44
N SER A 198 12.58 52.31 18.16
CA SER A 198 11.57 53.17 17.46
C SER A 198 11.08 52.55 16.13
N SER A 199 9.87 52.93 15.70
CA SER A 199 9.28 52.63 14.37
C SER A 199 9.89 53.48 13.23
N PRO A 200 9.65 53.13 11.94
CA PRO A 200 8.51 53.65 11.16
C PRO A 200 7.61 52.53 10.57
N ALA A 201 6.30 52.71 10.33
CA ALA A 201 5.64 53.35 9.17
C ALA A 201 6.03 52.74 7.80
N THR A 202 5.13 52.46 6.84
CA THR A 202 3.88 53.17 6.50
C THR A 202 2.88 52.29 5.70
N SER A 203 1.62 52.73 5.63
CA SER A 203 0.67 52.61 4.50
C SER A 203 -0.48 51.59 4.61
N GLN A 204 -1.71 52.10 4.49
CA GLN A 204 -2.98 51.37 4.45
C GLN A 204 -3.41 51.08 3.00
N LYS A 205 -4.33 50.13 2.82
CA LYS A 205 -5.40 50.27 1.81
C LYS A 205 -6.66 49.50 2.20
N ASP A 206 -7.64 50.20 2.74
CA ASP A 206 -8.99 49.70 3.00
C ASP A 206 -9.84 49.64 1.71
N LEU A 207 -10.70 48.62 1.58
CA LEU A 207 -12.17 48.76 1.47
C LEU A 207 -12.83 47.34 1.44
N PRO A 208 -14.14 47.21 1.78
CA PRO A 208 -14.72 45.92 2.17
C PRO A 208 -15.64 45.26 1.11
N THR A 209 -16.07 44.03 1.40
CA THR A 209 -17.39 43.52 1.00
C THR A 209 -17.94 42.61 2.09
N SER A 210 -19.20 42.84 2.47
CA SER A 210 -19.94 42.02 3.45
C SER A 210 -20.93 41.12 2.72
N ILE A 211 -21.12 39.88 3.17
CA ILE A 211 -22.36 39.12 2.96
C ILE A 211 -22.61 38.11 4.10
N LYS A 212 -23.59 38.46 4.94
CA LYS A 212 -24.67 37.61 5.47
C LYS A 212 -24.33 36.19 5.96
N VAL A 213 -24.19 36.06 7.29
CA VAL A 213 -24.39 34.79 8.03
C VAL A 213 -25.85 34.31 7.88
N ILE A 214 -26.05 33.00 7.77
CA ILE A 214 -27.35 32.32 7.92
C ILE A 214 -27.15 31.13 8.88
N SER A 215 -28.04 31.00 9.87
CA SER A 215 -27.95 29.99 10.93
C SER A 215 -29.27 29.21 11.01
N THR A 216 -29.26 27.90 10.79
CA THR A 216 -30.43 26.99 10.92
C THR A 216 -29.92 25.53 10.98
N PRO A 217 -30.71 24.55 11.48
CA PRO A 217 -30.52 24.13 12.86
C PRO A 217 -30.02 22.68 13.03
N THR A 218 -29.61 22.37 14.25
CA THR A 218 -29.21 21.03 14.70
C THR A 218 -30.33 19.99 14.54
N SER A 219 -30.05 18.87 13.89
CA SER A 219 -30.79 17.61 14.01
C SER A 219 -29.93 16.57 14.75
N THR A 220 -30.26 16.32 16.02
CA THR A 220 -29.55 15.34 16.85
C THR A 220 -30.10 13.95 16.59
N ASP A 221 -29.43 13.17 15.74
CA ASP A 221 -29.84 11.80 15.40
C ASP A 221 -28.97 10.76 16.13
N SER A 222 -29.38 10.41 17.35
CA SER A 222 -28.65 9.52 18.26
C SER A 222 -28.84 8.04 17.90
N SER A 223 -28.23 7.60 16.80
CA SER A 223 -28.16 6.18 16.41
C SER A 223 -26.89 5.53 16.96
N ASP A 224 -27.07 4.61 17.92
CA ASP A 224 -26.00 3.97 18.69
C ASP A 224 -25.26 2.90 17.85
N PRO A 225 -24.00 3.13 17.43
CA PRO A 225 -23.31 2.25 16.50
C PRO A 225 -22.64 1.10 17.27
N SER A 226 -23.40 0.03 17.53
CA SER A 226 -22.85 -1.28 17.90
C SER A 226 -22.14 -1.94 16.69
N SER A 227 -21.11 -1.26 16.18
CA SER A 227 -20.39 -1.59 14.96
C SER A 227 -19.35 -2.67 15.26
N THR A 228 -19.78 -3.93 15.21
CA THR A 228 -18.84 -5.06 15.09
C THR A 228 -17.85 -4.73 13.95
N PRO A 229 -16.53 -4.66 14.19
CA PRO A 229 -15.60 -4.11 13.22
C PRO A 229 -15.74 -4.76 11.83
N LYS A 230 -15.82 -3.95 10.76
CA LYS A 230 -15.78 -4.46 9.38
C LYS A 230 -14.48 -5.25 9.20
N LYS A 231 -14.48 -6.57 9.35
CA LYS A 231 -13.30 -7.39 9.00
C LYS A 231 -13.14 -7.40 7.48
N CYS A 232 -11.91 -7.65 6.98
CA CYS A 232 -11.63 -7.87 5.56
C CYS A 232 -12.63 -8.88 4.96
N ARG A 233 -13.67 -8.38 4.29
CA ARG A 233 -14.86 -9.19 4.02
C ARG A 233 -14.54 -10.08 2.82
N ARG A 234 -14.14 -11.33 3.09
CA ARG A 234 -14.10 -12.38 2.05
C ARG A 234 -15.51 -12.42 1.45
N LYS A 235 -15.62 -12.03 0.18
CA LYS A 235 -16.89 -11.93 -0.53
C LYS A 235 -17.43 -13.34 -0.70
N SER A 236 -18.25 -13.75 0.27
CA SER A 236 -18.91 -15.06 0.27
C SER A 236 -19.53 -15.26 -1.10
N SER A 237 -19.14 -16.34 -1.78
CA SER A 237 -19.82 -16.80 -2.98
C SER A 237 -21.14 -17.44 -2.55
N SER A 238 -22.05 -16.62 -2.03
CA SER A 238 -23.46 -16.94 -1.90
C SER A 238 -23.91 -17.39 -3.28
N ALA A 239 -24.09 -18.70 -3.44
CA ALA A 239 -24.35 -19.29 -4.72
C ALA A 239 -25.60 -18.63 -5.32
N ALA A 240 -25.42 -17.86 -6.38
CA ALA A 240 -26.53 -17.35 -7.16
C ALA A 240 -27.28 -18.58 -7.67
N THR A 241 -28.40 -18.89 -7.03
CA THR A 241 -29.22 -20.05 -7.38
C THR A 241 -29.76 -19.78 -8.77
N VAL A 242 -29.09 -20.33 -9.78
CA VAL A 242 -29.42 -20.09 -11.19
C VAL A 242 -30.81 -20.66 -11.43
N ALA A 243 -31.81 -19.77 -11.37
CA ALA A 243 -33.19 -20.10 -11.64
C ALA A 243 -33.26 -20.62 -13.07
N LYS A 244 -33.43 -21.94 -13.18
CA LYS A 244 -33.35 -22.73 -14.41
C LYS A 244 -34.52 -22.36 -15.33
N ARG A 245 -34.42 -21.22 -16.04
CA ARG A 245 -35.35 -20.84 -17.10
C ARG A 245 -35.35 -21.92 -18.17
N GLU A 246 -36.52 -22.45 -18.48
CA GLU A 246 -36.68 -23.40 -19.56
C GLU A 246 -36.40 -22.74 -20.92
N PRO A 247 -35.81 -23.47 -21.88
CA PRO A 247 -35.66 -23.00 -23.24
C PRO A 247 -37.00 -23.11 -23.98
N THR A 248 -37.80 -22.05 -23.97
CA THR A 248 -38.93 -21.91 -24.90
C THR A 248 -38.38 -21.81 -26.33
N GLY A 249 -38.33 -22.95 -27.03
CA GLY A 249 -37.76 -23.04 -28.37
C GLY A 249 -38.56 -22.25 -29.39
N LEU A 250 -37.85 -21.47 -30.23
CA LEU A 250 -38.44 -20.76 -31.37
C LEU A 250 -37.69 -21.11 -32.66
N VAL A 251 -38.47 -21.40 -33.69
CA VAL A 251 -38.07 -22.21 -34.86
C VAL A 251 -37.15 -21.47 -35.83
N SER A 252 -36.30 -22.26 -36.48
CA SER A 252 -35.36 -21.92 -37.55
C SER A 252 -35.86 -20.93 -38.62
N ARG A 253 -34.90 -20.17 -39.18
CA ARG A 253 -34.79 -20.00 -40.65
C ARG A 253 -33.34 -19.75 -41.08
N ILE A 254 -32.69 -20.78 -41.62
CA ILE A 254 -31.40 -20.65 -42.33
C ILE A 254 -31.69 -20.17 -43.76
N HIS A 255 -31.13 -19.04 -44.16
CA HIS A 255 -31.24 -18.55 -45.54
C HIS A 255 -29.89 -18.63 -46.26
N ARG A 256 -29.72 -19.69 -47.05
CA ARG A 256 -28.45 -20.04 -47.71
C ARG A 256 -28.35 -19.40 -49.10
N GLN A 257 -27.96 -18.13 -49.18
CA GLN A 257 -27.63 -17.53 -50.48
C GLN A 257 -26.25 -17.98 -50.96
N ARG A 258 -26.24 -18.70 -52.08
CA ARG A 258 -25.05 -18.81 -52.95
C ARG A 258 -24.85 -17.48 -53.67
N ARG A 259 -23.61 -17.03 -53.79
CA ARG A 259 -23.11 -16.41 -55.03
C ARG A 259 -21.77 -17.01 -55.39
N SER A 260 -21.67 -17.46 -56.63
CA SER A 260 -20.39 -17.64 -57.32
C SER A 260 -20.02 -16.30 -57.94
N PHE A 261 -18.74 -15.95 -57.90
CA PHE A 261 -17.92 -15.58 -59.06
C PHE A 261 -16.45 -15.74 -58.67
#